data_AF-A0AAD9H5S1-F1
#
_entry.id   AF-A0AAD9H5S1-F1
#
_cell.length_a   1.000
_cell.length_b   1.000
_cell.length_c   1.000
_cell.angle_alpha   90.00
_cell.angle_beta   90.00
_cell.angle_gamma   90.00
#
_symmetry.space_group_name_H-M   'P 1'
#
loop_
_entity.id
_entity.type
_entity.pdbx_description
1 polymer ?
#
loop_
_entity_poly.entity_id
_entity_poly.type
_entity_poly.pdbx_seq_one_letter_code
_entity_poly.pdbx_strand_id
1 'polypeptide(L)' 'MVQMYTIAGRQIGSHYLAMGVLATLFGGAVYGTSGSKPKATATPPINASSSDEADFIKKFLDSADKDEKAKH' A
#
# COMPACT_ATOMS: atom_id res chain seq x y z
N MET A 1 21.90 5.60 32.49
CA MET A 1 20.66 5.68 33.31
C MET A 1 19.48 5.52 32.37
N VAL A 2 18.60 4.53 32.57
CA VAL A 2 17.40 4.35 31.73
C VAL A 2 16.39 5.43 32.08
N GLN A 3 15.96 6.21 31.09
CA GLN A 3 15.02 7.31 31.31
C GLN A 3 13.64 6.71 31.59
N MET A 4 13.04 7.05 32.73
CA MET A 4 11.72 6.58 33.14
C MET A 4 10.71 7.68 32.87
N TYR A 5 9.58 7.33 32.26
CA TYR A 5 8.51 8.26 31.96
C TYR A 5 7.24 7.83 32.70
N THR A 6 6.66 8.74 33.48
CA THR A 6 5.36 8.52 34.12
C THR A 6 4.26 8.72 33.07
N ILE A 7 3.65 7.63 32.63
CA ILE A 7 2.49 7.66 31.73
C ILE A 7 1.31 7.07 32.48
N ALA A 8 0.20 7.81 32.54
CA ALA A 8 -1.02 7.41 33.26
C ALA A 8 -0.76 6.95 34.71
N GLY A 9 0.14 7.63 35.42
CA GLY A 9 0.49 7.32 36.82
C GLY A 9 1.41 6.12 37.02
N ARG A 10 1.91 5.48 35.94
CA ARG A 10 2.86 4.36 36.02
C ARG A 10 4.20 4.75 35.38
N GLN A 11 5.30 4.38 36.03
CA GLN A 11 6.65 4.58 35.51
C GLN A 11 6.95 3.51 34.46
N ILE A 12 7.17 3.93 33.21
CA ILE A 12 7.53 3.04 32.10
C ILE A 12 8.94 3.41 31.64
N GLY A 13 9.80 2.39 31.53
CA GLY A 13 11.15 2.57 31.00
C GLY A 13 11.12 2.97 29.54
N SER A 14 12.01 3.89 29.15
CA SER A 14 12.11 4.44 27.79
C SER A 14 12.17 3.38 26.70
N HIS A 15 12.77 2.22 26.98
CA HIS A 15 12.93 1.12 26.04
C HIS A 15 11.60 0.42 25.76
N TYR A 16 10.79 0.16 26.79
CA TYR A 16 9.47 -0.43 26.62
C TYR A 16 8.49 0.54 25.97
N LEU A 17 8.60 1.83 26.32
CA LEU A 17 7.80 2.86 25.68
C LEU A 17 8.10 2.96 24.19
N ALA A 18 9.39 3.03 23.82
CA ALA A 18 9.81 3.08 22.42
C ALA A 18 9.36 1.83 21.65
N MET A 19 9.54 0.64 22.21
CA MET A 19 9.09 -0.60 21.59
C MET A 19 7.56 -0.66 21.43
N GLY A 20 6.81 -0.16 22.42
CA GLY A 20 5.35 -0.05 22.33
C GLY A 20 4.91 0.89 21.21
N VAL A 21 5.50 2.08 21.12
CA VAL A 21 5.19 3.07 20.07
C VAL A 21 5.54 2.54 18.67
N LEU A 22 6.71 1.89 18.52
CA LEU A 22 7.09 1.30 17.25
C LEU A 22 6.15 0.15 16.87
N ALA A 23 5.83 -0.75 17.82
CA ALA A 23 4.91 -1.85 17.56
C ALA A 23 3.50 -1.37 17.20
N THR A 24 2.98 -0.33 17.85
CA THR A 24 1.66 0.24 17.50
C THR A 24 1.69 0.97 16.18
N LEU A 25 2.79 1.66 15.85
CA LEU A 25 2.94 2.33 14.56
C LEU A 25 3.01 1.32 13.42
N PHE A 26 3.87 0.31 13.51
CA PHE A 26 3.98 -0.73 12.47
C PHE A 26 2.76 -1.64 12.42
N GLY A 27 2.24 -2.07 13.58
CA GLY A 27 1.03 -2.89 13.65
C GLY A 27 -0.21 -2.14 13.16
N GLY A 28 -0.34 -0.85 13.50
CA GLY A 28 -1.42 0.02 13.03
C GLY A 28 -1.30 0.36 11.55
N ALA A 29 -0.09 0.60 11.06
CA ALA A 29 0.16 0.79 9.63
C ALA A 29 -0.21 -0.48 8.85
N VAL A 30 0.31 -1.65 9.26
CA VAL A 30 -0.02 -2.93 8.61
C VAL A 30 -1.52 -3.20 8.68
N TYR A 31 -2.17 -3.01 9.83
CA TYR A 31 -3.61 -3.22 9.96
C TYR A 31 -4.42 -2.25 9.07
N GLY A 32 -4.03 -0.96 9.04
CA GLY A 32 -4.66 0.07 8.23
C GLY A 32 -4.44 -0.12 6.72
N THR A 33 -3.29 -0.65 6.31
CA THR A 33 -2.96 -0.92 4.90
C THR A 33 -3.29 -2.36 4.46
N SER A 34 -3.60 -3.26 5.40
CA SER A 34 -4.02 -4.65 5.13
C SER A 34 -5.51 -4.73 4.76
N GLY A 35 -6.27 -3.63 4.90
CA GLY A 35 -7.60 -3.52 4.35
C GLY A 35 -7.53 -3.61 2.83
N SER A 36 -8.15 -4.66 2.26
CA SER A 36 -8.27 -5.01 0.85
C SER A 36 -7.21 -4.42 -0.06
N LYS A 37 -6.29 -5.29 -0.54
CA LYS A 37 -5.49 -5.04 -1.75
C LYS A 37 -6.40 -4.28 -2.74
N PRO A 38 -6.09 -3.04 -3.16
CA PRO A 38 -6.83 -2.44 -4.26
C PRO A 38 -6.81 -3.50 -5.35
N LYS A 39 -8.00 -3.96 -5.76
CA LYS A 39 -8.18 -4.85 -6.91
C LYS A 39 -7.20 -4.32 -7.94
N ALA A 40 -6.20 -5.15 -8.30
CA ALA A 40 -5.13 -4.78 -9.21
C ALA A 40 -5.75 -3.87 -10.25
N THR A 41 -5.32 -2.60 -10.21
CA THR A 41 -5.81 -1.48 -11.02
C THR A 41 -6.82 -1.96 -12.02
N ALA A 42 -8.12 -1.76 -11.75
CA ALA A 42 -9.08 -1.73 -12.83
C ALA A 42 -8.44 -0.80 -13.86
N THR A 43 -7.94 -1.39 -14.95
CA THR A 43 -7.53 -0.66 -16.15
C THR A 43 -8.54 0.45 -16.30
N PRO A 44 -8.11 1.73 -16.45
CA PRO A 44 -9.04 2.85 -16.47
C PRO A 44 -10.25 2.42 -17.28
N PRO A 45 -11.49 2.47 -16.73
CA PRO A 45 -12.66 1.90 -17.38
C PRO A 45 -12.59 2.32 -18.83
N ILE A 46 -12.45 1.34 -19.73
CA ILE A 46 -12.31 1.62 -21.15
C ILE A 46 -13.65 2.21 -21.57
N ASN A 47 -13.77 3.52 -21.37
CA ASN A 47 -14.93 4.32 -21.70
C ASN A 47 -14.85 4.58 -23.20
N ALA A 48 -14.98 3.49 -23.95
CA ALA A 48 -15.09 3.47 -25.38
C ALA A 48 -16.58 3.53 -25.69
N SER A 49 -16.99 4.56 -26.42
CA SER A 49 -18.42 4.73 -26.79
C SER A 49 -18.88 3.66 -27.80
N SER A 50 -17.97 2.79 -28.25
CA SER A 50 -18.21 1.70 -29.19
C SER A 50 -17.27 0.51 -28.94
N SER A 51 -17.72 -0.71 -29.26
CA SER A 51 -16.99 -1.98 -29.06
C SER A 51 -15.61 -2.01 -29.74
N ASP A 52 -15.47 -1.38 -30.91
CA ASP A 52 -14.22 -1.38 -31.68
C ASP A 52 -13.10 -0.56 -31.00
N GLU A 53 -13.44 0.55 -30.36
CA GLU A 53 -12.48 1.38 -29.64
C GLU A 53 -11.94 0.63 -28.40
N ALA A 54 -12.77 -0.20 -27.77
CA ALA A 54 -12.34 -0.98 -26.61
C ALA A 54 -11.29 -2.04 -26.98
N ASP A 55 -11.45 -2.68 -28.14
CA ASP A 55 -10.51 -3.72 -28.60
C ASP A 55 -9.21 -3.14 -29.15
N PHE A 56 -9.25 -1.93 -29.71
CA PHE A 56 -8.05 -1.18 -30.05
C PHE A 56 -7.23 -0.83 -28.79
N ILE A 57 -7.87 -0.28 -27.76
CA ILE A 57 -7.15 0.13 -26.54
C ILE A 57 -6.57 -1.09 -25.82
N LYS A 58 -7.28 -2.23 -25.79
CA LYS A 58 -6.73 -3.49 -25.25
C LYS A 58 -5.48 -3.96 -26.01
N LYS A 59 -5.51 -3.95 -27.35
CA LYS A 59 -4.34 -4.33 -28.17
C LYS A 59 -3.16 -3.37 -27.99
N PHE A 60 -3.44 -2.07 -27.84
CA PHE A 60 -2.41 -1.07 -27.59
C PHE A 60 -1.74 -1.27 -26.23
N LEU A 61 -2.51 -1.48 -25.17
CA LEU A 61 -1.99 -1.77 -23.83
C LEU A 61 -1.19 -3.07 -23.80
N ASP A 62 -1.71 -4.16 -24.39
CA ASP A 62 -1.01 -5.45 -24.44
C ASP A 62 0.31 -5.36 -25.25
N SER A 63 0.37 -4.50 -26.28
CA SER A 63 1.62 -4.25 -27.01
C SER A 63 2.61 -3.44 -26.16
N ALA A 64 2.15 -2.39 -25.48
CA ALA A 64 2.98 -1.56 -24.61
C ALA A 64 3.58 -2.35 -23.43
N ASP A 65 2.79 -3.22 -22.79
CA ASP A 65 3.25 -4.09 -21.69
C ASP A 65 4.28 -5.13 -22.18
N LYS A 66 4.13 -5.62 -23.42
CA LYS A 66 5.09 -6.55 -24.04
C LYS A 66 6.40 -5.87 -24.41
N ASP A 67 6.34 -4.65 -24.92
CA ASP A 67 7.53 -3.85 -25.25
C ASP A 67 8.30 -3.42 -23.99
N GLU A 68 7.62 -3.16 -22.86
CA GLU A 68 8.28 -2.88 -21.57
C GLU A 68 9.02 -4.12 -21.05
N LYS A 69 8.41 -5.31 -21.12
CA LYS A 69 9.06 -6.56 -20.71
C LYS A 69 10.21 -7.01 -21.62
N ALA A 70 10.24 -6.59 -22.88
CA ALA A 70 11.32 -6.90 -23.81
C ALA A 70 12.55 -5.98 -23.64
N LYS A 71 12.41 -4.86 -22.92
CA LYS A 71 13.49 -3.89 -22.66
C LYS A 71 14.21 -4.09 -21.31
N HIS A 72 13.91 -5.16 -20.57
CA HIS A 72 14.49 -5.43 -19.25
C HIS A 72 15.20 -6.78 -19.16
#